data_AF-A0A0F9H5Z0-F1
#
_entry.id   AF-A0A0F9H5Z0-F1
#
_cell.length_a   1.000
_cell.length_b   1.000
_cell.length_c   1.000
_cell.angle_alpha   90.00
_cell.angle_beta   90.00
_cell.angle_gamma   90.00
#
_symmetry.space_group_name_H-M   'P 1'
#
loop_
_entity.id
_entity.type
_entity.pdbx_description
1 polymer ?
#
loop_
_entity_poly.entity_id
_entity_poly.type
_entity_poly.pdbx_seq_one_letter_code
_entity_poly.pdbx_strand_id
1 'polypeptide(L)'
;MGVSALATGITGLKTSQTALSIIGDNLANLNTAGFKSSRVNFSDELTQVLRSAQAPTSGVGGKNPLQIGTGARVASIDVNNAQGSLEPTGRPFDLAIQGEGFFVLTDGTTDFYTRVGAFNLDQNNDLVDSATGFKVKGVSATINIPVNTVVPANATTLVDLVGNLDSGMSTGAVNQVVTTTSAYQVAGPAPATQGTSLDNVLANTTNYVTGDTISVTGDETNGTDVSATFTYGSGAANDGTTLGDLRDFISASYGSSTATISSGNIVLTSDAPGVSKLNVSLSDGASQTGATTFSSSSIAITGSGDTYVTTVPLFDAQGKSYPVTLTFSKASTDTWNVVATMKPADGSVTSLGITAINFNTDGSFASVTGTKALTITLPGTAGTQVVNFDFGLANVFNGITQLSGSSSVAAISNDGFEAGFFLSASVNTDGTIEALFTNGQTQTLERIQLATFANPAGLTKN
;
A
#
# COMPACT_ATOMS: atom_id res chain seq x y z
N MET A 1 -57.32 -22.41 -65.85
CA MET A 1 -57.18 -23.09 -64.53
C MET A 1 -55.80 -23.74 -64.31
N GLY A 2 -55.05 -24.13 -65.35
CA GLY A 2 -53.73 -24.79 -65.18
C GLY A 2 -52.55 -23.88 -64.80
N VAL A 3 -52.53 -22.61 -65.21
CA VAL A 3 -51.39 -21.70 -65.00
C VAL A 3 -51.30 -21.19 -63.54
N SER A 4 -52.45 -21.01 -62.87
CA SER A 4 -52.51 -20.51 -61.49
C SER A 4 -52.09 -21.57 -60.46
N ALA A 5 -52.52 -22.83 -60.61
CA ALA A 5 -52.13 -23.91 -59.70
C ALA A 5 -50.62 -24.21 -59.77
N LEU A 6 -50.03 -24.14 -60.98
CA LEU A 6 -48.59 -24.32 -61.16
C LEU A 6 -47.79 -23.18 -60.51
N ALA A 7 -48.25 -21.92 -60.64
CA ALA A 7 -47.61 -20.77 -60.00
C ALA A 7 -47.68 -20.84 -58.46
N THR A 8 -48.82 -21.25 -57.90
CA THR A 8 -48.97 -21.48 -56.45
C THR A 8 -48.09 -22.63 -55.95
N GLY A 9 -47.93 -23.71 -56.73
CA GLY A 9 -47.00 -24.80 -56.39
C GLY A 9 -45.53 -24.38 -56.45
N ILE A 10 -45.13 -23.60 -57.46
CA ILE A 10 -43.76 -23.10 -57.61
C ILE A 10 -43.38 -22.16 -56.46
N THR A 11 -44.28 -21.27 -56.03
CA THR A 11 -44.05 -20.37 -54.89
C THR A 11 -43.90 -21.14 -53.58
N GLY A 12 -44.71 -22.18 -53.35
CA GLY A 12 -44.55 -23.10 -52.22
C GLY A 12 -43.22 -23.86 -52.21
N LEU A 13 -42.77 -24.35 -53.37
CA LEU A 13 -41.47 -25.03 -53.49
C LEU A 13 -40.30 -24.07 -53.23
N LYS A 14 -40.37 -22.84 -53.77
CA LYS A 14 -39.32 -21.83 -53.61
C LYS A 14 -39.19 -21.36 -52.15
N THR A 15 -40.32 -21.11 -51.48
CA THR A 15 -40.31 -20.76 -50.05
C THR A 15 -39.81 -21.90 -49.17
N SER A 16 -40.19 -23.14 -49.49
CA SER A 16 -39.67 -24.34 -48.81
C SER A 16 -38.16 -24.51 -49.01
N GLN A 17 -37.64 -24.22 -50.21
CA GLN A 17 -36.20 -24.23 -50.49
C GLN A 17 -35.47 -23.24 -49.60
N THR A 18 -35.95 -21.99 -49.48
CA THR A 18 -35.35 -21.00 -48.57
C THR A 18 -35.39 -21.46 -47.11
N ALA A 19 -36.50 -22.04 -46.66
CA ALA A 19 -36.61 -22.57 -45.31
C ALA A 19 -35.60 -23.71 -45.03
N LEU A 20 -35.45 -24.64 -45.98
CA LEU A 20 -34.45 -25.71 -45.90
C LEU A 20 -33.02 -25.17 -45.90
N SER A 21 -32.72 -24.13 -46.67
CA SER A 21 -31.42 -23.46 -46.64
C SER A 21 -31.10 -22.86 -45.28
N ILE A 22 -32.06 -22.20 -44.63
CA ILE A 22 -31.87 -21.64 -43.29
C ILE A 22 -31.73 -22.72 -42.21
N ILE A 23 -32.49 -23.82 -42.32
CA ILE A 23 -32.31 -24.98 -41.42
C ILE A 23 -30.91 -25.58 -41.60
N GLY A 24 -30.45 -25.72 -42.85
CA GLY A 24 -29.11 -26.20 -43.17
C GLY A 24 -28.02 -25.29 -42.61
N ASP A 25 -28.16 -23.98 -42.74
CA ASP A 25 -27.22 -22.98 -42.20
C ASP A 25 -27.16 -23.02 -40.66
N ASN A 26 -28.33 -23.10 -40.00
CA ASN A 26 -28.40 -23.24 -38.55
C ASN A 26 -27.72 -24.54 -38.06
N LEU A 27 -27.91 -25.64 -38.79
CA LEU A 27 -27.30 -26.93 -38.44
C LEU A 27 -25.79 -26.93 -38.66
N ALA A 28 -25.32 -26.32 -39.75
CA ALA A 28 -23.90 -26.21 -40.06
C ALA A 28 -23.15 -25.37 -39.02
N ASN A 29 -23.78 -24.33 -38.48
CA ASN A 29 -23.18 -23.41 -37.51
C ASN A 29 -23.55 -23.72 -36.04
N LEU A 30 -24.08 -24.91 -35.76
CA LEU A 30 -24.53 -25.28 -34.40
C LEU A 30 -23.41 -25.15 -33.34
N ASN A 31 -22.17 -25.42 -33.72
CA ASN A 31 -21.00 -25.36 -32.82
C ASN A 31 -20.22 -24.04 -32.95
N THR A 32 -20.65 -23.12 -33.82
CA THR A 32 -19.97 -21.83 -33.99
C THR A 32 -20.32 -20.92 -32.81
N ALA A 33 -19.30 -20.54 -32.04
CA ALA A 33 -19.49 -19.66 -30.89
C ALA A 33 -20.16 -18.34 -31.31
N GLY A 34 -21.12 -17.87 -30.50
CA GLY A 34 -21.85 -16.62 -30.77
C GLY A 34 -22.82 -16.66 -31.96
N PHE A 35 -22.97 -17.79 -32.66
CA PHE A 35 -23.96 -17.91 -33.74
C PHE A 35 -25.38 -17.73 -33.20
N LYS A 36 -26.19 -16.98 -33.97
CA LYS A 36 -27.61 -16.76 -33.69
C LYS A 36 -28.44 -17.39 -34.78
N SER A 37 -29.27 -18.35 -34.39
CA SER A 37 -30.13 -19.09 -35.30
C SER A 37 -31.14 -18.17 -35.97
N SER A 38 -31.47 -18.45 -37.22
CA SER A 38 -32.44 -17.67 -37.99
C SER A 38 -33.71 -18.49 -38.23
N ARG A 39 -34.87 -17.82 -38.25
CA ARG A 39 -36.16 -18.45 -38.59
C ARG A 39 -36.80 -17.74 -39.77
N VAL A 40 -37.46 -18.52 -40.62
CA VAL A 40 -38.20 -18.00 -41.79
C VAL A 40 -39.67 -17.84 -41.43
N ASN A 41 -40.21 -16.64 -41.62
CA ASN A 41 -41.64 -16.40 -41.52
C ASN A 41 -42.25 -16.35 -42.91
N PHE A 42 -43.42 -16.96 -43.08
CA PHE A 42 -44.15 -16.98 -44.34
C PHE A 42 -45.34 -16.03 -44.30
N SER A 43 -45.74 -15.51 -45.46
CA SER A 43 -46.96 -14.72 -45.64
C SER A 43 -47.58 -15.03 -47.00
N ASP A 44 -48.90 -14.96 -47.08
CA ASP A 44 -49.61 -15.13 -48.35
C ASP A 44 -49.24 -14.01 -49.32
N GLU A 45 -49.08 -14.34 -50.61
CA GLU A 45 -48.59 -13.37 -51.60
C GLU A 45 -49.68 -12.37 -52.01
N LEU A 46 -50.81 -12.90 -52.49
CA LEU A 46 -52.02 -12.16 -52.81
C LEU A 46 -53.23 -13.10 -52.71
N THR A 47 -54.39 -12.53 -52.37
CA THR A 47 -55.65 -13.26 -52.40
C THR A 47 -56.48 -12.75 -53.57
N GLN A 48 -56.83 -13.62 -54.52
CA GLN A 48 -57.72 -13.27 -55.61
C GLN A 48 -59.18 -13.46 -55.16
N VAL A 49 -59.92 -12.36 -55.08
CA VAL A 49 -61.36 -12.38 -54.76
C VAL A 49 -62.15 -12.59 -56.05
N LEU A 50 -62.72 -13.78 -56.24
CA LEU A 50 -63.61 -14.11 -57.37
C LEU A 50 -65.05 -13.64 -57.13
N ARG A 51 -65.46 -13.53 -55.86
CA ARG A 51 -66.75 -13.00 -55.46
C ARG A 51 -66.66 -12.36 -54.07
N SER A 52 -67.07 -11.11 -53.94
CA SER A 52 -67.15 -10.44 -52.64
C SER A 52 -68.24 -11.04 -51.76
N ALA A 53 -68.10 -10.88 -50.45
CA ALA A 53 -69.13 -11.29 -49.49
C ALA A 53 -70.42 -10.51 -49.76
N GLN A 54 -71.59 -11.17 -49.65
CA GLN A 54 -72.89 -10.52 -49.83
C GLN A 54 -73.72 -10.66 -48.56
N ALA A 55 -74.31 -9.56 -48.11
CA ALA A 55 -75.28 -9.55 -47.02
C ALA A 55 -76.58 -10.28 -47.42
N PRO A 56 -77.34 -10.83 -46.45
CA PRO A 56 -78.63 -11.48 -46.73
C PRO A 56 -79.65 -10.51 -47.33
N THR A 57 -80.47 -11.00 -48.28
CA THR A 57 -81.60 -10.26 -48.88
C THR A 57 -82.89 -11.08 -48.75
N SER A 58 -84.06 -10.48 -49.06
CA SER A 58 -85.37 -11.12 -48.83
C SER A 58 -85.47 -12.49 -49.52
N GLY A 59 -85.50 -13.56 -48.72
CA GLY A 59 -85.62 -14.94 -49.18
C GLY A 59 -84.30 -15.68 -49.43
N VAL A 60 -83.13 -15.05 -49.29
CA VAL A 60 -81.81 -15.70 -49.48
C VAL A 60 -80.79 -15.23 -48.43
N GLY A 61 -80.11 -16.18 -47.77
CA GLY A 61 -79.08 -15.91 -46.77
C GLY A 61 -77.82 -15.23 -47.34
N GLY A 62 -76.98 -14.70 -46.45
CA GLY A 62 -75.69 -14.11 -46.81
C GLY A 62 -74.77 -15.13 -47.49
N LYS A 63 -73.95 -14.66 -48.43
CA LYS A 63 -73.03 -15.51 -49.19
C LYS A 63 -71.59 -15.17 -48.84
N ASN A 64 -70.81 -16.20 -48.48
CA ASN A 64 -69.39 -16.06 -48.21
C ASN A 64 -68.62 -15.58 -49.45
N PRO A 65 -67.54 -14.80 -49.24
CA PRO A 65 -66.67 -14.41 -50.33
C PRO A 65 -65.98 -15.67 -50.89
N LEU A 66 -65.82 -15.71 -52.22
CA LEU A 66 -65.04 -16.75 -52.88
C LEU A 66 -63.66 -16.18 -53.16
N GLN A 67 -62.67 -16.68 -52.43
CA GLN A 67 -61.29 -16.20 -52.47
C GLN A 67 -60.35 -17.37 -52.73
N ILE A 68 -59.34 -17.16 -53.57
CA ILE A 68 -58.28 -18.13 -53.84
C ILE A 68 -56.94 -17.47 -53.51
N GLY A 69 -56.15 -18.10 -52.65
CA GLY A 69 -54.78 -17.68 -52.38
C GLY A 69 -53.89 -17.98 -53.58
N THR A 70 -53.07 -17.02 -54.00
CA THR A 70 -52.23 -17.18 -55.21
C THR A 70 -50.87 -17.79 -54.93
N GLY A 71 -50.50 -18.00 -53.66
CA GLY A 71 -49.20 -18.54 -53.25
C GLY A 71 -48.75 -18.05 -51.89
N ALA A 72 -47.56 -18.50 -51.49
CA ALA A 72 -46.87 -18.06 -50.28
C ALA A 72 -45.52 -17.41 -50.65
N ARG A 73 -45.12 -16.39 -49.90
CA ARG A 73 -43.80 -15.76 -49.99
C ARG A 73 -43.11 -15.76 -48.62
N VAL A 74 -41.78 -15.60 -48.63
CA VAL A 74 -41.03 -15.33 -47.40
C VAL A 74 -41.32 -13.89 -46.98
N ALA A 75 -41.82 -13.72 -45.76
CA ALA A 75 -42.15 -12.41 -45.18
C ALA A 75 -40.90 -11.76 -44.55
N SER A 76 -40.19 -12.52 -43.73
CA SER A 76 -38.94 -12.10 -43.11
C SER A 76 -38.09 -13.32 -42.73
N ILE A 77 -36.80 -13.05 -42.51
CA ILE A 77 -35.88 -13.98 -41.86
C ILE A 77 -35.39 -13.27 -40.61
N ASP A 78 -35.87 -13.72 -39.45
CA ASP A 78 -35.53 -13.08 -38.18
C ASP A 78 -34.41 -13.86 -37.50
N VAL A 79 -33.44 -13.14 -36.93
CA VAL A 79 -32.42 -13.73 -36.07
C VAL A 79 -32.98 -13.89 -34.65
N ASN A 80 -32.85 -15.09 -34.09
CA ASN A 80 -33.19 -15.37 -32.71
C ASN A 80 -32.01 -14.97 -31.79
N ASN A 81 -32.19 -13.88 -31.03
CA ASN A 81 -31.16 -13.34 -30.15
C ASN A 81 -31.14 -13.96 -28.74
N ALA A 82 -31.94 -15.00 -28.47
CA ALA A 82 -31.95 -15.68 -27.18
C ALA A 82 -30.54 -16.08 -26.70
N GLN A 83 -30.33 -16.05 -25.39
CA GLN A 83 -29.06 -16.40 -24.74
C GLN A 83 -28.81 -17.91 -24.84
N GLY A 84 -27.59 -18.30 -25.24
CA GLY A 84 -27.14 -19.69 -25.21
C GLY A 84 -26.49 -20.05 -23.87
N SER A 85 -26.11 -21.32 -23.70
CA SER A 85 -25.29 -21.75 -22.56
C SER A 85 -23.90 -21.11 -22.62
N LEU A 86 -23.33 -20.85 -21.45
CA LEU A 86 -21.98 -20.34 -21.30
C LEU A 86 -21.08 -21.49 -20.88
N GLU A 87 -19.99 -21.69 -21.62
CA GLU A 87 -18.99 -22.72 -21.33
C GLU A 87 -17.67 -22.04 -20.92
N PRO A 88 -17.08 -22.40 -19.78
CA PRO A 88 -15.81 -21.81 -19.34
C PRO A 88 -14.64 -22.35 -20.18
N THR A 89 -13.79 -21.46 -20.70
CA THR A 89 -12.63 -21.84 -21.52
C THR A 89 -11.30 -21.82 -20.75
N GLY A 90 -11.25 -21.17 -19.58
CA GLY A 90 -10.04 -21.02 -18.76
C GLY A 90 -9.04 -19.98 -19.27
N ARG A 91 -9.34 -19.27 -20.36
CA ARG A 91 -8.49 -18.19 -20.89
C ARG A 91 -8.97 -16.84 -20.36
N PRO A 92 -8.08 -15.93 -19.92
CA PRO A 92 -8.47 -14.69 -19.25
C PRO A 92 -9.18 -13.68 -20.16
N PHE A 93 -8.92 -13.72 -21.47
CA PHE A 93 -9.50 -12.82 -22.46
C PHE A 93 -10.64 -13.43 -23.27
N ASP A 94 -11.07 -14.65 -22.92
CA ASP A 94 -12.28 -15.24 -23.48
C ASP A 94 -13.48 -14.78 -22.65
N LEU A 95 -14.29 -13.91 -23.22
CA LEU A 95 -15.39 -13.24 -22.55
C LEU A 95 -16.73 -13.60 -23.17
N ALA A 96 -17.77 -13.60 -22.34
CA ALA A 96 -19.13 -13.77 -22.79
C ALA A 96 -20.06 -12.79 -22.07
N ILE A 97 -20.97 -12.18 -22.83
CA ILE A 97 -21.99 -11.28 -22.28
C ILE A 97 -23.19 -12.13 -21.85
N GLN A 98 -23.69 -11.92 -20.65
CA GLN A 98 -24.97 -12.45 -20.21
C GLN A 98 -26.03 -11.35 -20.30
N GLY A 99 -27.07 -11.57 -21.13
CA GLY A 99 -28.15 -10.60 -21.35
C GLY A 99 -28.06 -9.86 -22.69
N GLU A 100 -28.68 -8.68 -22.76
CA GLU A 100 -28.69 -7.83 -23.96
C GLU A 100 -27.32 -7.14 -24.13
N GLY A 101 -26.81 -7.08 -25.36
CA GLY A 101 -25.60 -6.31 -25.69
C GLY A 101 -24.63 -7.01 -26.63
N PHE A 102 -23.72 -6.21 -27.20
CA PHE A 102 -22.66 -6.63 -28.12
C PHE A 102 -21.33 -5.98 -27.73
N PHE A 103 -20.23 -6.68 -27.94
CA PHE A 103 -18.89 -6.10 -27.91
C PHE A 103 -18.72 -5.18 -29.11
N VAL A 104 -18.06 -4.05 -28.88
CA VAL A 104 -17.73 -3.08 -29.93
C VAL A 104 -16.29 -3.31 -30.39
N LEU A 105 -16.14 -3.60 -31.68
CA LEU A 105 -14.87 -3.77 -32.37
C LEU A 105 -14.65 -2.59 -33.31
N THR A 106 -13.41 -2.25 -33.63
CA THR A 106 -13.09 -1.21 -34.61
C THR A 106 -11.92 -1.62 -35.49
N ASP A 107 -12.00 -1.28 -36.78
CA ASP A 107 -10.87 -1.32 -37.72
C ASP A 107 -10.08 0.00 -37.73
N GLY A 108 -10.47 0.95 -36.86
CA GLY A 108 -9.93 2.32 -36.78
C GLY A 108 -10.76 3.36 -37.54
N THR A 109 -11.71 2.95 -38.38
CA THR A 109 -12.61 3.82 -39.15
C THR A 109 -14.08 3.52 -38.89
N THR A 110 -14.44 2.25 -38.83
CA THR A 110 -15.81 1.75 -38.66
C THR A 110 -15.92 0.87 -37.42
N ASP A 111 -17.01 1.03 -36.68
CA ASP A 111 -17.32 0.19 -35.53
C ASP A 111 -18.16 -1.02 -35.96
N PHE A 112 -17.75 -2.21 -35.55
CA PHE A 112 -18.41 -3.49 -35.75
C PHE A 112 -18.91 -4.05 -34.42
N TYR A 113 -19.92 -4.90 -34.47
CA TYR A 113 -20.55 -5.46 -33.28
C TYR A 113 -20.49 -6.98 -33.31
N THR A 114 -19.97 -7.58 -32.24
CA THR A 114 -19.86 -9.03 -32.12
C THR A 114 -20.41 -9.52 -30.79
N ARG A 115 -20.88 -10.77 -30.79
CA ARG A 115 -21.25 -11.49 -29.57
C ARG A 115 -20.19 -12.51 -29.16
N VAL A 116 -19.19 -12.73 -30.01
CA VAL A 116 -18.04 -13.60 -29.77
C VAL A 116 -16.99 -12.80 -29.01
N GLY A 117 -16.59 -13.27 -27.85
CA GLY A 117 -15.53 -12.63 -27.05
C GLY A 117 -14.25 -13.44 -27.02
N ALA A 118 -13.84 -14.05 -28.14
CA ALA A 118 -12.60 -14.81 -28.24
C ALA A 118 -11.42 -13.89 -28.60
N PHE A 119 -10.99 -13.10 -27.61
CA PHE A 119 -9.98 -12.06 -27.81
C PHE A 119 -8.55 -12.55 -27.55
N ASN A 120 -7.59 -11.93 -28.22
CA ASN A 120 -6.16 -12.15 -28.09
C ASN A 120 -5.42 -10.81 -28.05
N LEU A 121 -4.15 -10.83 -27.65
CA LEU A 121 -3.29 -9.66 -27.72
C LEU A 121 -2.51 -9.65 -29.04
N ASP A 122 -2.42 -8.48 -29.67
CA ASP A 122 -1.55 -8.25 -30.82
C ASP A 122 -0.11 -7.90 -30.38
N GLN A 123 0.77 -7.60 -31.35
CA GLN A 123 2.16 -7.22 -31.07
C GLN A 123 2.29 -5.89 -30.29
N ASN A 124 1.32 -5.00 -30.42
CA ASN A 124 1.28 -3.73 -29.68
C ASN A 124 0.57 -3.88 -28.32
N ASN A 125 0.16 -5.11 -27.99
CA ASN A 125 -0.60 -5.49 -26.80
C ASN A 125 -2.01 -4.92 -26.75
N ASP A 126 -2.58 -4.58 -27.90
CA ASP A 126 -3.99 -4.24 -28.00
C ASP A 126 -4.84 -5.51 -27.97
N LEU A 127 -6.00 -5.43 -27.34
CA LEU A 127 -6.97 -6.52 -27.34
C LEU A 127 -7.66 -6.57 -28.71
N VAL A 128 -7.50 -7.68 -29.42
CA VAL A 128 -8.03 -7.90 -30.77
C VAL A 128 -8.86 -9.17 -30.85
N ASP A 129 -9.84 -9.19 -31.75
CA ASP A 129 -10.52 -10.42 -32.14
C ASP A 129 -9.60 -11.30 -32.99
N SER A 130 -9.51 -12.58 -32.64
CA SER A 130 -8.60 -13.53 -33.30
C SER A 130 -9.00 -13.89 -34.72
N ALA A 131 -10.28 -13.76 -35.07
CA ALA A 131 -10.78 -14.09 -36.40
C ALA A 131 -10.61 -12.92 -37.39
N THR A 132 -10.90 -11.69 -36.96
CA THR A 132 -10.92 -10.51 -37.83
C THR A 132 -9.68 -9.61 -37.69
N GLY A 133 -8.99 -9.65 -36.55
CA GLY A 133 -7.92 -8.72 -36.20
C GLY A 133 -8.41 -7.33 -35.78
N PHE A 134 -9.73 -7.12 -35.63
CA PHE A 134 -10.28 -5.85 -35.18
C PHE A 134 -10.04 -5.62 -33.70
N LYS A 135 -9.83 -4.35 -33.31
CA LYS A 135 -9.51 -3.97 -31.93
C LYS A 135 -10.77 -3.84 -31.10
N VAL A 136 -10.71 -4.30 -29.85
CA VAL A 136 -11.80 -4.16 -28.88
C VAL A 136 -11.77 -2.75 -28.30
N LYS A 137 -12.94 -2.10 -28.30
CA LYS A 137 -13.10 -0.72 -27.83
C LYS A 137 -13.43 -0.70 -26.35
N GLY A 138 -12.71 0.14 -25.60
CA GLY A 138 -13.08 0.55 -24.25
C GLY A 138 -14.02 1.76 -24.27
N VAL A 139 -14.59 2.09 -23.11
CA VAL A 139 -15.44 3.27 -22.92
C VAL A 139 -14.76 4.59 -23.32
N SER A 140 -13.46 4.73 -23.05
CA SER A 140 -12.67 5.96 -23.25
C SER A 140 -11.67 5.84 -24.41
N ALA A 141 -11.06 4.66 -24.60
CA ALA A 141 -10.04 4.43 -25.62
C ALA A 141 -9.97 2.94 -26.00
N THR A 142 -9.14 2.59 -26.98
CA THR A 142 -8.81 1.19 -27.28
C THR A 142 -8.08 0.55 -26.09
N ILE A 143 -8.39 -0.72 -25.82
CA ILE A 143 -7.82 -1.46 -24.69
C ILE A 143 -6.40 -1.90 -25.03
N ASN A 144 -5.43 -1.38 -24.29
CA ASN A 144 -4.03 -1.79 -24.34
C ASN A 144 -3.63 -2.47 -23.02
N ILE A 145 -3.10 -3.69 -23.11
CA ILE A 145 -2.61 -4.43 -21.94
C ILE A 145 -1.10 -4.23 -21.82
N PRO A 146 -0.59 -3.80 -20.66
CA PRO A 146 0.79 -3.33 -20.58
C PRO A 146 1.78 -4.49 -20.28
N VAL A 147 1.78 -5.55 -21.13
CA VAL A 147 2.50 -6.85 -20.93
C VAL A 147 4.03 -6.77 -20.90
N ASN A 148 4.65 -5.62 -21.10
CA ASN A 148 6.10 -5.40 -20.95
C ASN A 148 6.42 -4.09 -20.24
N THR A 149 5.47 -3.59 -19.46
CA THR A 149 5.68 -2.37 -18.69
C THR A 149 6.22 -2.69 -17.31
N VAL A 150 6.97 -1.72 -16.80
CA VAL A 150 7.42 -1.69 -15.42
C VAL A 150 6.66 -0.57 -14.74
N VAL A 151 6.00 -0.88 -13.63
CA VAL A 151 5.53 0.16 -12.73
C VAL A 151 6.75 0.64 -11.96
N PRO A 152 7.14 1.92 -12.09
CA PRO A 152 8.29 2.45 -11.37
C PRO A 152 8.05 2.33 -9.87
N ALA A 153 9.13 2.18 -9.12
CA ALA A 153 9.06 2.22 -7.66
C ALA A 153 8.47 3.56 -7.18
N ASN A 154 7.83 3.52 -6.02
CA ASN A 154 7.33 4.72 -5.35
C ASN A 154 7.98 4.83 -3.97
N ALA A 155 8.52 6.01 -3.68
CA ALA A 155 9.08 6.29 -2.36
C ALA A 155 7.94 6.42 -1.34
N THR A 156 8.12 5.87 -0.15
CA THR A 156 7.12 5.98 0.92
C THR A 156 6.99 7.45 1.37
N THR A 157 5.78 7.99 1.37
CA THR A 157 5.46 9.31 1.94
C THR A 157 4.43 9.23 3.06
N LEU A 158 3.71 8.10 3.17
CA LEU A 158 2.68 7.86 4.18
C LEU A 158 2.77 6.43 4.71
N VAL A 159 2.67 6.27 6.02
CA VAL A 159 2.59 4.99 6.73
C VAL A 159 1.39 4.99 7.66
N ASP A 160 0.53 3.99 7.53
CA ASP A 160 -0.63 3.82 8.40
C ASP A 160 -0.28 2.88 9.56
N LEU A 161 -0.31 3.41 10.78
CA LEU A 161 -0.09 2.66 12.01
C LEU A 161 -1.43 2.29 12.64
N VAL A 162 -1.59 1.00 12.92
CA VAL A 162 -2.81 0.44 13.50
C VAL A 162 -2.43 -0.59 14.55
N GLY A 163 -3.22 -0.67 15.62
CA GLY A 163 -3.05 -1.68 16.66
C GLY A 163 -3.27 -1.11 18.05
N ASN A 164 -2.93 -1.90 19.07
CA ASN A 164 -3.11 -1.54 20.47
C ASN A 164 -1.78 -1.20 21.13
N LEU A 165 -1.78 -0.22 22.04
CA LEU A 165 -0.75 -0.01 23.05
C LEU A 165 -1.35 -0.35 24.41
N ASP A 166 -0.72 -1.28 25.15
CA ASP A 166 -1.27 -1.77 26.42
C ASP A 166 -1.39 -0.65 27.45
N SER A 167 -2.62 -0.32 27.84
CA SER A 167 -2.86 0.66 28.90
C SER A 167 -2.25 0.26 30.25
N GLY A 168 -1.97 -1.03 30.46
CA GLY A 168 -1.37 -1.59 31.68
C GLY A 168 0.15 -1.46 31.78
N MET A 169 0.85 -1.05 30.71
CA MET A 169 2.31 -0.85 30.76
C MET A 169 2.70 0.15 31.85
N SER A 170 3.80 -0.16 32.54
CA SER A 170 4.33 0.68 33.61
C SER A 170 4.85 2.00 33.05
N THR A 171 4.44 3.12 33.67
CA THR A 171 5.03 4.43 33.41
C THR A 171 6.39 4.52 34.10
N GLY A 172 7.44 4.81 33.36
CA GLY A 172 8.75 5.07 33.95
C GLY A 172 9.80 5.40 32.90
N ALA A 173 10.63 6.40 33.19
CA ALA A 173 11.90 6.53 32.49
C ALA A 173 12.76 5.30 32.81
N VAL A 174 13.49 4.80 31.83
CA VAL A 174 14.60 3.88 32.09
C VAL A 174 15.66 4.71 32.81
N ASN A 175 15.67 4.74 34.15
CA ASN A 175 16.75 5.41 34.86
C ASN A 175 18.04 4.63 34.57
N GLN A 176 18.90 5.25 33.76
CA GLN A 176 20.19 4.68 33.42
C GLN A 176 21.19 5.23 34.43
N VAL A 177 21.82 4.32 35.16
CA VAL A 177 22.83 4.65 36.16
C VAL A 177 24.17 4.12 35.65
N VAL A 178 25.09 5.02 35.32
CA VAL A 178 26.46 4.65 34.96
C VAL A 178 27.32 4.85 36.19
N THR A 179 28.04 3.80 36.59
CA THR A 179 28.91 3.81 37.78
C THR A 179 30.29 3.30 37.41
N THR A 180 31.33 3.97 37.89
CA THR A 180 32.72 3.47 37.78
C THR A 180 32.85 2.07 38.38
N THR A 181 33.57 1.17 37.72
CA THR A 181 33.72 -0.23 38.15
C THR A 181 34.50 -0.39 39.44
N SER A 182 35.35 0.58 39.77
CA SER A 182 36.16 0.63 40.98
C SER A 182 36.02 1.99 41.64
N ALA A 183 35.75 1.99 42.95
CA ALA A 183 35.69 3.22 43.74
C ALA A 183 37.07 3.85 43.87
N TYR A 184 37.15 5.16 43.67
CA TYR A 184 38.33 5.95 43.98
C TYR A 184 38.55 5.98 45.49
N GLN A 185 39.80 5.80 45.91
CA GLN A 185 40.23 5.75 47.32
C GLN A 185 41.30 6.81 47.58
N VAL A 186 41.48 7.19 48.84
CA VAL A 186 42.62 7.98 49.32
C VAL A 186 43.65 7.07 49.99
N ALA A 187 44.78 7.60 50.47
CA ALA A 187 45.72 6.81 51.27
C ALA A 187 45.04 6.30 52.57
N GLY A 188 44.92 4.98 52.70
CA GLY A 188 44.10 4.30 53.73
C GLY A 188 42.81 3.73 53.13
N PRO A 189 42.11 2.79 53.78
CA PRO A 189 40.96 2.09 53.19
C PRO A 189 39.68 2.95 53.06
N ALA A 190 39.81 4.27 52.95
CA ALA A 190 38.70 5.21 52.90
C ALA A 190 38.37 5.60 51.44
N PRO A 191 37.08 5.65 51.05
CA PRO A 191 36.66 6.17 49.76
C PRO A 191 37.01 7.65 49.58
N ALA A 192 37.34 8.05 48.35
CA ALA A 192 37.47 9.45 47.99
C ALA A 192 36.12 10.17 48.11
N THR A 193 36.17 11.44 48.51
CA THR A 193 34.99 12.29 48.67
C THR A 193 35.10 13.49 47.73
N GLN A 194 34.04 14.30 47.62
CA GLN A 194 34.06 15.50 46.79
C GLN A 194 35.20 16.48 47.12
N GLY A 195 35.66 16.53 48.37
CA GLY A 195 36.77 17.42 48.78
C GLY A 195 38.17 16.85 48.54
N THR A 196 38.27 15.61 48.04
CA THR A 196 39.55 14.97 47.76
C THR A 196 40.19 15.60 46.52
N SER A 197 41.41 16.12 46.66
CA SER A 197 42.22 16.57 45.51
C SER A 197 42.46 15.40 44.54
N LEU A 198 42.41 15.65 43.23
CA LEU A 198 42.70 14.63 42.22
C LEU A 198 44.08 13.99 42.41
N ASP A 199 45.08 14.79 42.83
CA ASP A 199 46.44 14.32 43.15
C ASP A 199 46.50 13.38 44.38
N ASN A 200 45.48 13.41 45.24
CA ASN A 200 45.39 12.59 46.45
C ASN A 200 44.55 11.32 46.25
N VAL A 201 44.02 11.11 45.04
CA VAL A 201 43.33 9.88 44.69
C VAL A 201 44.37 8.80 44.42
N LEU A 202 44.22 7.62 45.02
CA LEU A 202 45.19 6.52 44.91
C LEU A 202 45.40 6.02 43.46
N ALA A 203 44.44 6.28 42.57
CA ALA A 203 44.53 5.99 41.15
C ALA A 203 45.42 6.99 40.38
N ASN A 204 45.79 8.11 40.99
CA ASN A 204 46.74 9.07 40.42
C ASN A 204 48.14 8.45 40.43
N THR A 205 48.79 8.43 39.27
CA THR A 205 50.15 7.90 39.10
C THR A 205 51.18 9.00 39.06
N THR A 206 50.80 10.19 38.56
CA THR A 206 51.62 11.40 38.54
C THR A 206 50.74 12.61 38.82
N ASN A 207 51.15 13.48 39.76
CA ASN A 207 50.41 14.68 40.11
C ASN A 207 50.23 15.61 38.90
N TYR A 208 49.04 16.20 38.81
CA TYR A 208 48.71 17.18 37.78
C TYR A 208 49.38 18.53 38.05
N VAL A 209 49.69 19.22 36.95
CA VAL A 209 50.16 20.61 36.92
C VAL A 209 49.06 21.47 36.32
N THR A 210 48.94 22.72 36.77
CA THR A 210 47.99 23.69 36.21
C THR A 210 48.08 23.74 34.68
N GLY A 211 46.97 23.49 34.00
CA GLY A 211 46.86 23.41 32.54
C GLY A 211 46.83 21.99 31.96
N ASP A 212 47.09 20.95 32.77
CA ASP A 212 46.85 19.57 32.36
C ASP A 212 45.35 19.32 32.11
N THR A 213 45.00 18.36 31.26
CA THR A 213 43.62 18.19 30.78
C THR A 213 43.07 16.78 31.01
N ILE A 214 41.76 16.68 31.23
CA ILE A 214 41.02 15.41 31.31
C ILE A 214 39.88 15.49 30.29
N SER A 215 39.89 14.58 29.33
CA SER A 215 38.82 14.45 28.34
C SER A 215 37.63 13.69 28.96
N VAL A 216 36.46 14.27 28.83
CA VAL A 216 35.16 13.70 29.20
C VAL A 216 34.42 13.40 27.90
N THR A 217 34.34 12.12 27.55
CA THR A 217 33.62 11.67 26.35
C THR A 217 32.49 10.73 26.72
N GLY A 218 31.42 10.74 25.95
CA GLY A 218 30.36 9.74 26.07
C GLY A 218 29.12 10.08 25.27
N ASP A 219 28.02 9.40 25.60
CA ASP A 219 26.72 9.55 24.95
C ASP A 219 25.63 9.80 26.00
N GLU A 220 24.77 10.79 25.74
CA GLU A 220 23.52 11.00 26.49
C GLU A 220 22.47 9.92 26.16
N THR A 221 21.42 9.80 26.98
CA THR A 221 20.35 8.82 26.74
C THR A 221 19.65 9.03 25.39
N ASN A 222 19.56 10.28 24.91
CA ASN A 222 19.00 10.63 23.61
C ASN A 222 19.95 10.38 22.41
N GLY A 223 21.17 9.89 22.65
CA GLY A 223 22.17 9.64 21.62
C GLY A 223 22.97 10.87 21.17
N THR A 224 22.92 11.97 21.92
CA THR A 224 23.78 13.13 21.67
C THR A 224 25.18 12.84 22.20
N ASP A 225 26.19 12.98 21.34
CA ASP A 225 27.60 12.87 21.71
C ASP A 225 27.98 13.98 22.71
N VAL A 226 28.62 13.60 23.82
CA VAL A 226 29.25 14.49 24.78
C VAL A 226 30.76 14.42 24.58
N SER A 227 31.38 15.57 24.33
CA SER A 227 32.84 15.70 24.23
C SER A 227 33.24 17.04 24.84
N ALA A 228 33.86 16.99 26.02
CA ALA A 228 34.27 18.16 26.79
C ALA A 228 35.66 17.92 27.40
N THR A 229 36.39 19.01 27.67
CA THR A 229 37.74 18.95 28.24
C THR A 229 37.79 19.73 29.54
N PHE A 230 38.05 19.02 30.64
CA PHE A 230 38.32 19.60 31.96
C PHE A 230 39.78 20.03 32.05
N THR A 231 40.04 21.26 32.50
CA THR A 231 41.39 21.82 32.66
C THR A 231 41.76 21.92 34.14
N TYR A 232 42.78 21.18 34.56
CA TYR A 232 43.24 21.14 35.94
C TYR A 232 43.88 22.46 36.37
N GLY A 233 43.51 22.97 37.54
CA GLY A 233 44.17 24.12 38.15
C GLY A 233 43.21 25.01 38.93
N SER A 234 43.77 26.01 39.61
CA SER A 234 43.00 27.05 40.30
C SER A 234 42.94 28.33 39.46
N GLY A 235 41.80 29.03 39.46
CA GLY A 235 41.60 30.30 38.74
C GLY A 235 40.46 30.25 37.72
N ALA A 236 40.03 31.42 37.23
CA ALA A 236 38.84 31.56 36.37
C ALA A 236 38.96 30.92 34.97
N ALA A 237 40.16 30.50 34.56
CA ALA A 237 40.43 29.84 33.29
C ALA A 237 40.61 28.31 33.42
N ASN A 238 40.46 27.77 34.64
CA ASN A 238 40.61 26.35 34.94
C ASN A 238 39.32 25.84 35.61
N ASP A 239 39.08 24.54 35.53
CA ASP A 239 37.82 23.92 35.96
C ASP A 239 37.86 23.37 37.39
N GLY A 240 39.04 23.32 38.02
CA GLY A 240 39.22 22.97 39.43
C GLY A 240 40.35 21.98 39.69
N THR A 241 40.44 21.48 40.93
CA THR A 241 41.50 20.54 41.35
C THR A 241 41.00 19.33 42.13
N THR A 242 39.72 19.30 42.49
CA THR A 242 39.13 18.25 43.33
C THR A 242 38.25 17.29 42.54
N LEU A 243 37.98 16.12 43.11
CA LEU A 243 37.02 15.17 42.55
C LEU A 243 35.61 15.77 42.47
N GLY A 244 35.26 16.69 43.38
CA GLY A 244 34.02 17.45 43.36
C GLY A 244 33.90 18.36 42.15
N ASP A 245 34.98 19.07 41.82
CA ASP A 245 35.04 19.96 40.64
C ASP A 245 34.88 19.16 39.34
N LEU A 246 35.57 18.01 39.23
CA LEU A 246 35.42 17.12 38.08
C LEU A 246 33.98 16.59 37.94
N ARG A 247 33.34 16.22 39.06
CA ARG A 247 31.94 15.77 39.08
C ARG A 247 30.98 16.87 38.65
N ASP A 248 31.20 18.11 39.09
CA ASP A 248 30.37 19.25 38.70
C ASP A 248 30.55 19.58 37.21
N PHE A 249 31.78 19.50 36.69
CA PHE A 249 32.08 19.65 35.27
C PHE A 249 31.43 18.58 34.40
N ILE A 250 31.50 17.31 34.82
CA ILE A 250 30.79 16.21 34.16
C ILE A 250 29.28 16.52 34.17
N SER A 251 28.70 16.87 35.32
CA SER A 251 27.27 17.18 35.39
C SER A 251 26.86 18.39 34.53
N ALA A 252 27.76 19.35 34.29
CA ALA A 252 27.49 20.51 33.42
C ALA A 252 27.66 20.19 31.93
N SER A 253 28.50 19.19 31.59
CA SER A 253 28.74 18.75 30.22
C SER A 253 27.61 17.88 29.68
N TYR A 254 26.85 17.25 30.57
CA TYR A 254 25.67 16.44 30.26
C TYR A 254 24.42 17.32 30.49
N GLY A 255 23.57 17.44 29.47
CA GLY A 255 22.44 18.37 29.49
C GLY A 255 21.25 17.88 30.33
N SER A 256 21.03 16.57 30.39
CA SER A 256 19.88 15.97 31.07
C SER A 256 20.24 14.99 32.19
N SER A 257 21.52 14.62 32.26
CA SER A 257 22.05 13.68 33.24
C SER A 257 22.79 14.41 34.35
N THR A 258 22.74 13.86 35.57
CA THR A 258 23.39 14.45 36.75
C THR A 258 24.44 13.52 37.32
N ALA A 259 25.63 14.07 37.62
CA ALA A 259 26.72 13.31 38.20
C ALA A 259 26.78 13.48 39.72
N THR A 260 27.01 12.40 40.45
CA THR A 260 27.15 12.37 41.92
C THR A 260 28.37 11.54 42.33
N ILE A 261 28.84 11.71 43.58
CA ILE A 261 29.88 10.84 44.16
C ILE A 261 29.22 10.02 45.26
N SER A 262 29.22 8.69 45.10
CA SER A 262 28.65 7.76 46.07
C SER A 262 29.66 6.68 46.43
N SER A 263 30.07 6.63 47.69
CA SER A 263 31.08 5.68 48.20
C SER A 263 32.36 5.61 47.36
N GLY A 264 32.84 6.75 46.85
CA GLY A 264 34.05 6.85 46.03
C GLY A 264 33.86 6.58 44.54
N ASN A 265 32.66 6.18 44.10
CA ASN A 265 32.33 6.05 42.68
C ASN A 265 31.76 7.36 42.13
N ILE A 266 32.09 7.66 40.87
CA ILE A 266 31.34 8.66 40.09
C ILE A 266 30.12 7.94 39.53
N VAL A 267 28.93 8.44 39.88
CA VAL A 267 27.64 7.89 39.48
C VAL A 267 26.92 8.92 38.63
N LEU A 268 26.71 8.62 37.35
CA LEU A 268 25.94 9.43 36.43
C LEU A 268 24.52 8.85 36.32
N THR A 269 23.51 9.65 36.64
CA THR A 269 22.09 9.26 36.63
C THR A 269 21.32 10.08 35.62
N SER A 270 20.49 9.43 34.82
CA SER A 270 19.58 10.10 33.88
C SER A 270 18.15 9.57 34.06
N ASP A 271 17.24 10.47 34.40
CA ASP A 271 15.79 10.21 34.42
C ASP A 271 15.14 10.55 33.06
N ALA A 272 15.93 10.91 32.05
CA ALA A 272 15.44 11.22 30.72
C ALA A 272 15.23 9.93 29.91
N PRO A 273 14.07 9.75 29.24
CA PRO A 273 13.87 8.62 28.34
C PRO A 273 14.83 8.72 27.15
N GLY A 274 15.42 7.58 26.76
CA GLY A 274 16.36 7.58 25.64
C GLY A 274 16.73 6.18 25.15
N VAL A 275 17.10 6.10 23.86
CA VAL A 275 17.37 4.87 23.10
C VAL A 275 18.84 4.49 23.06
N SER A 276 19.73 5.40 23.48
CA SER A 276 21.16 5.14 23.59
C SER A 276 21.53 4.74 25.02
N LYS A 277 22.64 4.00 25.14
CA LYS A 277 23.20 3.63 26.44
C LYS A 277 23.96 4.84 26.97
N LEU A 278 23.47 5.42 28.07
CA LEU A 278 24.21 6.44 28.82
C LEU A 278 25.59 5.89 29.11
N ASN A 279 26.62 6.64 28.76
CA ASN A 279 27.99 6.28 29.07
C ASN A 279 28.82 7.52 29.36
N VAL A 280 29.90 7.32 30.10
CA VAL A 280 30.91 8.34 30.35
C VAL A 280 32.26 7.64 30.41
N SER A 281 33.23 8.20 29.72
CA SER A 281 34.62 7.79 29.70
C SER A 281 35.49 8.99 30.05
N LEU A 282 36.48 8.74 30.90
CA LEU A 282 37.45 9.73 31.34
C LEU A 282 38.84 9.27 30.88
N SER A 283 39.59 10.18 30.28
CA SER A 283 40.98 9.92 29.88
C SER A 283 41.81 11.18 29.96
N ASP A 284 43.06 11.06 30.41
CA ASP A 284 44.00 12.18 30.41
C ASP A 284 44.37 12.65 29.00
N GLY A 285 44.69 13.93 28.87
CA GLY A 285 45.17 14.52 27.63
C GLY A 285 46.50 13.93 27.16
N ALA A 286 46.71 13.93 25.84
CA ALA A 286 47.95 13.45 25.26
C ALA A 286 49.10 14.44 25.54
N SER A 287 50.24 13.94 26.02
CA SER A 287 51.48 14.72 26.24
C SER A 287 51.39 15.77 27.36
N GLN A 288 50.87 15.38 28.53
CA GLN A 288 50.80 16.23 29.73
C GLN A 288 51.65 15.67 30.88
N THR A 289 51.75 16.41 32.00
CA THR A 289 52.58 15.99 33.14
C THR A 289 51.85 15.02 34.06
N GLY A 290 50.62 15.35 34.45
CA GLY A 290 49.79 14.54 35.33
C GLY A 290 49.11 13.36 34.65
N ALA A 291 48.95 12.28 35.39
CA ALA A 291 48.31 11.05 34.93
C ALA A 291 47.53 10.37 36.06
N THR A 292 46.33 9.90 35.74
CA THR A 292 45.45 9.11 36.60
C THR A 292 44.87 7.94 35.84
N THR A 293 44.86 6.76 36.46
CA THR A 293 44.20 5.59 35.88
C THR A 293 42.71 5.63 36.18
N PHE A 294 41.91 6.17 35.26
CA PHE A 294 40.46 6.18 35.42
C PHE A 294 39.89 4.75 35.34
N SER A 295 38.95 4.46 36.25
CA SER A 295 38.21 3.19 36.22
C SER A 295 37.27 3.18 35.02
N SER A 296 37.13 2.02 34.36
CA SER A 296 36.12 1.87 33.32
C SER A 296 34.73 2.03 33.93
N SER A 297 33.83 2.65 33.17
CA SER A 297 32.44 2.81 33.56
C SER A 297 31.65 1.55 33.24
N SER A 298 30.78 1.14 34.16
CA SER A 298 29.80 0.06 33.97
C SER A 298 28.40 0.64 34.04
N ILE A 299 27.52 0.11 33.21
CA ILE A 299 26.13 0.57 33.11
C ILE A 299 25.26 -0.37 33.94
N ALA A 300 24.54 0.20 34.90
CA ALA A 300 23.46 -0.46 35.63
C ALA A 300 22.13 0.23 35.26
N ILE A 301 21.24 -0.51 34.61
CA ILE A 301 19.89 0.00 34.32
C ILE A 301 19.06 -0.18 35.59
N THR A 302 18.55 0.92 36.13
CA THR A 302 17.75 0.94 37.36
C THR A 302 16.37 1.53 37.05
N GLY A 303 15.65 0.97 36.09
CA GLY A 303 14.28 1.40 35.75
C GLY A 303 13.55 0.36 34.89
N SER A 304 12.22 0.24 35.07
CA SER A 304 11.35 -0.78 34.47
C SER A 304 10.26 -0.18 33.58
N GLY A 305 10.57 0.89 32.84
CA GLY A 305 9.63 1.43 31.86
C GLY A 305 9.41 0.40 30.76
N ASP A 306 8.21 -0.14 30.65
CA ASP A 306 7.87 -1.09 29.59
C ASP A 306 7.90 -0.36 28.24
N THR A 307 8.46 -1.02 27.23
CA THR A 307 8.49 -0.50 25.86
C THR A 307 7.89 -1.50 24.90
N TYR A 308 7.32 -0.99 23.82
CA TYR A 308 6.86 -1.79 22.70
C TYR A 308 7.61 -1.38 21.45
N VAL A 309 8.14 -2.35 20.71
CA VAL A 309 8.97 -2.11 19.53
C VAL A 309 8.31 -2.73 18.31
N THR A 310 8.25 -1.97 17.22
CA THR A 310 7.79 -2.45 15.91
C THR A 310 8.72 -1.94 14.82
N THR A 311 8.71 -2.58 13.65
CA THR A 311 9.57 -2.20 12.53
C THR A 311 8.70 -1.94 11.30
N VAL A 312 8.97 -0.83 10.63
CA VAL A 312 8.26 -0.36 9.44
C VAL A 312 9.23 -0.36 8.26
N PRO A 313 8.95 -1.08 7.16
CA PRO A 313 9.74 -0.97 5.94
C PRO A 313 9.36 0.32 5.20
N LEU A 314 10.34 1.17 4.93
CA LEU A 314 10.19 2.35 4.07
C LEU A 314 10.89 2.10 2.73
N PHE A 315 10.33 2.60 1.64
CA PHE A 315 10.91 2.45 0.30
C PHE A 315 11.48 3.79 -0.19
N ASP A 316 12.65 3.73 -0.83
CA ASP A 316 13.22 4.89 -1.52
C ASP A 316 12.63 5.08 -2.93
N ALA A 317 13.07 6.13 -3.63
CA ALA A 317 12.63 6.40 -5.00
C ALA A 317 13.11 5.36 -6.03
N GLN A 318 14.01 4.45 -5.66
CA GLN A 318 14.46 3.32 -6.49
C GLN A 318 13.75 2.01 -6.09
N GLY A 319 12.94 2.02 -5.04
CA GLY A 319 12.21 0.86 -4.53
C GLY A 319 12.99 -0.01 -3.56
N LYS A 320 14.14 0.43 -3.04
CA LYS A 320 14.86 -0.32 -2.01
C LYS A 320 14.21 -0.11 -0.64
N SER A 321 14.00 -1.22 0.08
CA SER A 321 13.45 -1.19 1.44
C SER A 321 14.52 -0.86 2.49
N TYR A 322 14.19 0.07 3.39
CA TYR A 322 14.95 0.48 4.55
C TYR A 322 14.08 0.33 5.82
N PRO A 323 14.41 -0.59 6.74
CA PRO A 323 13.61 -0.81 7.93
C PRO A 323 13.86 0.30 8.97
N VAL A 324 12.79 0.97 9.40
CA VAL A 324 12.78 1.90 10.53
C VAL A 324 12.16 1.23 11.75
N THR A 325 12.87 1.25 12.87
CA THR A 325 12.37 0.72 14.14
C THR A 325 11.69 1.83 14.92
N LEU A 326 10.42 1.64 15.27
CA LEU A 326 9.65 2.51 16.15
C LEU A 326 9.60 1.89 17.55
N THR A 327 10.01 2.66 18.55
CA THR A 327 9.94 2.27 19.96
C THR A 327 8.94 3.17 20.68
N PHE A 328 7.89 2.58 21.21
CA PHE A 328 6.85 3.23 22.00
C PHE A 328 7.12 3.04 23.48
N SER A 329 7.00 4.11 24.25
CA SER A 329 7.10 4.08 25.71
C SER A 329 6.00 4.91 26.34
N LYS A 330 5.44 4.44 27.45
CA LYS A 330 4.35 5.14 28.12
C LYS A 330 4.90 6.31 28.92
N ALA A 331 4.50 7.53 28.55
CA ALA A 331 4.98 8.76 29.18
C ALA A 331 4.17 9.12 30.43
N SER A 332 2.85 9.04 30.33
CA SER A 332 1.93 9.26 31.45
C SER A 332 0.60 8.55 31.19
N THR A 333 -0.44 8.85 31.97
CA THR A 333 -1.78 8.33 31.68
C THR A 333 -2.23 8.85 30.31
N ASP A 334 -2.71 7.96 29.46
CA ASP A 334 -3.20 8.23 28.10
C ASP A 334 -2.22 8.94 27.15
N THR A 335 -0.92 8.93 27.48
CA THR A 335 0.12 9.62 26.71
C THR A 335 1.33 8.73 26.48
N TRP A 336 1.75 8.62 25.22
CA TRP A 336 2.88 7.79 24.79
C TRP A 336 3.92 8.60 24.03
N ASN A 337 5.18 8.26 24.24
CA ASN A 337 6.30 8.74 23.44
C ASN A 337 6.62 7.70 22.36
N VAL A 338 7.14 8.17 21.23
CA VAL A 338 7.65 7.33 20.15
C VAL A 338 9.02 7.83 19.72
N VAL A 339 9.94 6.90 19.50
CA VAL A 339 11.27 7.17 18.94
C VAL A 339 11.47 6.31 17.71
N ALA A 340 12.02 6.90 16.65
CA ALA A 340 12.38 6.19 15.42
C ALA A 340 13.90 6.02 15.34
N THR A 341 14.36 4.81 15.01
CA THR A 341 15.78 4.52 14.79
C THR A 341 15.98 3.69 13.53
N MET A 342 17.18 3.77 12.95
CA MET A 342 17.60 2.98 11.79
C MET A 342 18.97 2.37 12.07
N LYS A 343 19.30 1.28 11.38
CA LYS A 343 20.67 0.77 11.42
C LYS A 343 21.58 1.77 10.72
N PRO A 344 22.81 2.04 11.23
CA PRO A 344 23.73 2.98 10.59
C PRO A 344 24.08 2.67 9.13
N ALA A 345 24.01 1.40 8.72
CA ALA A 345 24.23 0.99 7.33
C ALA A 345 23.07 1.35 6.39
N ASP A 346 21.87 1.52 6.94
CA ASP A 346 20.61 1.77 6.22
C ASP A 346 20.27 3.27 6.17
N GLY A 347 21.01 4.12 6.89
CA GLY A 347 20.83 5.57 6.93
C GLY A 347 20.78 6.13 8.35
N SER A 348 20.24 7.33 8.49
CA SER A 348 20.03 7.98 9.77
C SER A 348 18.67 8.68 9.86
N VAL A 349 18.08 8.66 11.05
CA VAL A 349 16.91 9.49 11.37
C VAL A 349 17.40 10.89 11.70
N THR A 350 16.97 11.87 10.91
CA THR A 350 17.37 13.28 11.09
C THR A 350 16.48 13.98 12.10
N SER A 351 15.17 13.71 12.06
CA SER A 351 14.21 14.27 13.03
C SER A 351 12.93 13.46 13.06
N LEU A 352 12.32 13.34 14.23
CA LEU A 352 10.95 12.90 14.40
C LEU A 352 10.14 14.04 15.00
N GLY A 353 9.13 14.52 14.27
CA GLY A 353 8.29 15.65 14.69
C GLY A 353 7.26 15.29 15.77
N ILE A 354 7.08 14.00 16.05
CA ILE A 354 6.13 13.50 17.04
C ILE A 354 6.77 13.59 18.42
N THR A 355 6.14 14.34 19.31
CA THR A 355 6.61 14.50 20.70
C THR A 355 5.75 13.72 21.69
N ALA A 356 4.45 13.56 21.40
CA ALA A 356 3.55 12.72 22.18
C ALA A 356 2.39 12.22 21.33
N ILE A 357 1.88 11.04 21.66
CA ILE A 357 0.66 10.43 21.13
C ILE A 357 -0.34 10.40 22.29
N ASN A 358 -1.47 11.07 22.11
CA ASN A 358 -2.49 11.24 23.14
C ASN A 358 -3.72 10.40 22.81
N PHE A 359 -4.27 9.74 23.83
CA PHE A 359 -5.50 8.95 23.77
C PHE A 359 -6.60 9.58 24.62
N ASN A 360 -7.84 9.23 24.31
CA ASN A 360 -8.98 9.55 25.17
C ASN A 360 -9.10 8.51 26.29
N THR A 361 -9.88 8.84 27.32
CA THR A 361 -10.14 7.93 28.45
C THR A 361 -10.86 6.63 28.05
N ASP A 362 -11.49 6.60 26.88
CA ASP A 362 -12.12 5.40 26.31
C ASP A 362 -11.15 4.52 25.51
N GLY A 363 -9.89 4.93 25.37
CA GLY A 363 -8.84 4.23 24.63
C GLY A 363 -8.77 4.55 23.13
N SER A 364 -9.66 5.41 22.61
CA SER A 364 -9.59 5.88 21.22
C SER A 364 -8.44 6.87 21.03
N PHE A 365 -7.86 6.91 19.82
CA PHE A 365 -6.84 7.90 19.47
C PHE A 365 -7.42 9.32 19.54
N ALA A 366 -6.73 10.25 20.23
CA ALA A 366 -7.18 11.63 20.34
C ALA A 366 -6.39 12.56 19.41
N SER A 367 -5.06 12.60 19.56
CA SER A 367 -4.20 13.50 18.78
C SER A 367 -2.72 13.14 18.87
N VAL A 368 -1.92 13.79 18.03
CA VAL A 368 -0.46 13.82 18.15
C VAL A 368 -0.04 15.24 18.53
N THR A 369 0.87 15.35 19.50
CA THR A 369 1.57 16.61 19.81
C THR A 369 2.80 16.73 18.91
N GLY A 370 2.89 17.84 18.16
CA GLY A 370 3.94 18.08 17.16
C GLY A 370 3.49 17.75 15.74
N THR A 371 4.44 17.44 14.86
CA THR A 371 4.17 17.09 13.46
C THR A 371 4.25 15.58 13.28
N LYS A 372 3.30 14.98 12.56
CA LYS A 372 3.30 13.55 12.24
C LYS A 372 4.37 13.12 11.21
N ALA A 373 5.47 13.87 11.10
CA ALA A 373 6.49 13.69 10.08
C ALA A 373 7.78 13.12 10.68
N LEU A 374 8.34 12.15 9.98
CA LEU A 374 9.67 11.58 10.17
C LEU A 374 10.54 12.01 8.99
N THR A 375 11.70 12.58 9.28
CA THR A 375 12.71 12.92 8.26
C THR A 375 13.89 11.98 8.40
N ILE A 376 14.21 11.28 7.31
CA ILE A 376 15.36 10.37 7.24
C ILE A 376 16.33 10.80 6.14
N THR A 377 17.59 10.42 6.32
CA THR A 377 18.62 10.51 5.29
C THR A 377 19.05 9.10 4.91
N LEU A 378 18.92 8.76 3.62
CA LEU A 378 19.28 7.45 3.09
C LEU A 378 20.73 7.42 2.58
N PRO A 379 21.41 6.27 2.68
CA PRO A 379 22.81 6.14 2.30
C PRO A 379 23.00 6.32 0.80
N GLY A 380 23.95 7.19 0.41
CA GLY A 380 24.30 7.43 -0.98
C GLY A 380 23.40 8.42 -1.73
N THR A 381 22.39 9.00 -1.07
CA THR A 381 21.54 10.05 -1.65
C THR A 381 21.81 11.39 -0.94
N ALA A 382 21.87 12.49 -1.70
CA ALA A 382 22.01 13.84 -1.11
C ALA A 382 20.67 14.42 -0.59
N GLY A 383 19.56 13.70 -0.76
CA GLY A 383 18.21 14.16 -0.42
C GLY A 383 17.68 13.52 0.86
N THR A 384 16.90 14.27 1.62
CA THR A 384 16.09 13.77 2.74
C THR A 384 14.76 13.24 2.23
N GLN A 385 14.24 12.19 2.87
CA GLN A 385 12.90 11.67 2.64
C GLN A 385 12.03 12.00 3.85
N VAL A 386 10.84 12.55 3.60
CA VAL A 386 9.85 12.87 4.64
C VAL A 386 8.72 11.86 4.55
N VAL A 387 8.46 11.18 5.66
CA VAL A 387 7.39 10.19 5.79
C VAL A 387 6.41 10.65 6.86
N ASN A 388 5.13 10.71 6.52
CA ASN A 388 4.08 11.01 7.46
C ASN A 388 3.50 9.72 8.05
N PHE A 389 3.19 9.75 9.34
CA PHE A 389 2.46 8.67 10.00
C PHE A 389 0.98 9.02 10.13
N ASP A 390 0.12 8.13 9.68
CA ASP A 390 -1.29 8.14 10.06
C ASP A 390 -1.51 7.22 11.28
N PHE A 391 -2.30 7.72 12.21
CA PHE A 391 -2.65 7.08 13.47
C PHE A 391 -4.16 6.79 13.55
N GLY A 392 -4.90 7.08 12.49
CA GLY A 392 -6.36 7.02 12.45
C GLY A 392 -7.03 8.37 12.71
N LEU A 393 -8.35 8.35 12.69
CA LEU A 393 -9.19 9.51 12.96
C LEU A 393 -9.34 9.71 14.47
N ALA A 394 -9.31 10.97 14.89
CA ALA A 394 -9.52 11.32 16.29
C ALA A 394 -10.91 10.88 16.79
N ASN A 395 -10.95 10.30 17.99
CA ASN A 395 -12.15 9.80 18.68
C ASN A 395 -12.82 8.61 17.99
N VAL A 396 -12.08 7.83 17.20
CA VAL A 396 -12.56 6.64 16.50
C VAL A 396 -11.56 5.48 16.67
N PHE A 397 -12.05 4.24 16.63
CA PHE A 397 -11.24 3.02 16.72
C PHE A 397 -10.81 2.52 15.32
N ASN A 398 -10.23 3.39 14.48
CA ASN A 398 -9.80 3.05 13.11
C ASN A 398 -8.29 3.19 12.88
N GLY A 399 -7.49 3.27 13.94
CA GLY A 399 -6.04 3.36 13.87
C GLY A 399 -5.38 2.80 15.12
N ILE A 400 -4.48 3.56 15.74
CA ILE A 400 -3.90 3.16 17.02
C ILE A 400 -4.92 3.33 18.15
N THR A 401 -4.82 2.48 19.16
CA THR A 401 -5.70 2.45 20.33
C THR A 401 -4.89 2.24 21.60
N GLN A 402 -5.44 2.62 22.74
CA GLN A 402 -4.89 2.31 24.04
C GLN A 402 -5.95 1.59 24.89
N LEU A 403 -5.90 0.26 24.87
CA LEU A 403 -6.79 -0.63 25.60
C LEU A 403 -5.98 -1.59 26.45
N SER A 404 -6.62 -2.16 27.47
CA SER A 404 -6.00 -3.21 28.28
C SER A 404 -5.77 -4.46 27.42
N GLY A 405 -4.52 -4.94 27.35
CA GLY A 405 -4.15 -6.10 26.56
C GLY A 405 -2.85 -5.90 25.81
N SER A 406 -2.30 -6.95 25.21
CA SER A 406 -0.98 -6.90 24.59
C SER A 406 -0.84 -5.80 23.54
N SER A 407 0.30 -5.12 23.54
CA SER A 407 0.66 -4.15 22.50
C SER A 407 0.88 -4.85 21.16
N SER A 408 0.35 -4.26 20.09
CA SER A 408 0.26 -4.86 18.74
C SER A 408 0.40 -3.84 17.60
N VAL A 409 0.84 -2.61 17.88
CA VAL A 409 0.98 -1.57 16.84
C VAL A 409 1.92 -2.03 15.72
N ALA A 410 1.42 -1.98 14.49
CA ALA A 410 2.19 -2.29 13.30
C ALA A 410 1.83 -1.33 12.16
N ALA A 411 2.75 -1.20 11.20
CA ALA A 411 2.44 -0.58 9.92
C ALA A 411 1.67 -1.60 9.08
N ILE A 412 0.38 -1.33 8.85
CA ILE A 412 -0.49 -2.23 8.06
C ILE A 412 -0.43 -1.85 6.57
N SER A 413 -0.24 -0.57 6.27
CA SER A 413 -0.06 -0.06 4.91
C SER A 413 0.98 1.04 4.86
N ASN A 414 1.67 1.12 3.73
CA ASN A 414 2.42 2.30 3.33
C ASN A 414 2.26 2.49 1.82
N ASP A 415 2.40 3.71 1.35
CA ASP A 415 2.22 4.08 -0.05
C ASP A 415 3.46 3.82 -0.93
N GLY A 416 4.56 3.39 -0.32
CA GLY A 416 5.79 3.04 -1.02
C GLY A 416 5.80 1.59 -1.45
N PHE A 417 6.45 1.32 -2.59
CA PHE A 417 6.57 -0.02 -3.13
C PHE A 417 7.76 -0.14 -4.07
N GLU A 418 8.27 -1.36 -4.18
CA GLU A 418 9.33 -1.72 -5.12
C GLU A 418 8.83 -1.65 -6.58
N ALA A 419 9.76 -1.55 -7.53
CA ALA A 419 9.38 -1.64 -8.93
C ALA A 419 8.72 -2.99 -9.24
N GLY A 420 7.62 -2.96 -10.00
CA GLY A 420 6.83 -4.12 -10.33
C GLY A 420 6.87 -4.41 -11.83
N PHE A 421 7.03 -5.67 -12.20
CA PHE A 421 6.83 -6.13 -13.57
C PHE A 421 5.39 -6.59 -13.76
N PHE A 422 4.86 -6.48 -14.97
CA PHE A 422 3.56 -7.05 -15.31
C PHE A 422 3.55 -8.56 -14.99
N LEU A 423 2.54 -8.99 -14.23
CA LEU A 423 2.35 -10.40 -13.86
C LEU A 423 1.19 -11.02 -14.64
N SER A 424 0.01 -10.39 -14.58
CA SER A 424 -1.18 -10.87 -15.27
C SER A 424 -2.18 -9.74 -15.51
N ALA A 425 -3.15 -9.97 -16.39
CA ALA A 425 -4.32 -9.13 -16.53
C ALA A 425 -5.58 -9.99 -16.47
N SER A 426 -6.64 -9.43 -15.88
CA SER A 426 -7.94 -10.07 -15.77
C SER A 426 -9.04 -9.07 -16.07
N VAL A 427 -10.19 -9.60 -16.49
CA VAL A 427 -11.41 -8.82 -16.72
C VAL A 427 -12.40 -9.16 -15.62
N ASN A 428 -12.79 -8.15 -14.85
CA ASN A 428 -13.82 -8.25 -13.82
C ASN A 428 -15.21 -8.41 -14.44
N THR A 429 -16.18 -8.85 -13.63
CA THR A 429 -17.55 -9.09 -14.07
C THR A 429 -18.29 -7.86 -14.58
N ASP A 430 -17.82 -6.66 -14.21
CA ASP A 430 -18.32 -5.37 -14.69
C ASP A 430 -17.66 -4.92 -16.02
N GLY A 431 -16.78 -5.75 -16.57
CA GLY A 431 -16.02 -5.50 -17.79
C GLY A 431 -14.74 -4.67 -17.56
N THR A 432 -14.42 -4.32 -16.32
CA THR A 432 -13.20 -3.56 -15.98
C THR A 432 -11.99 -4.48 -16.08
N ILE A 433 -10.94 -4.01 -16.74
CA ILE A 433 -9.69 -4.73 -16.96
C ILE A 433 -8.65 -4.21 -15.98
N GLU A 434 -8.07 -5.13 -15.23
CA GLU A 434 -7.06 -4.85 -14.22
C GLU A 434 -5.78 -5.60 -14.55
N ALA A 435 -4.65 -4.90 -14.41
CA ALA A 435 -3.32 -5.48 -14.47
C ALA A 435 -2.77 -5.67 -13.06
N LEU A 436 -2.32 -6.88 -12.76
CA LEU A 436 -1.60 -7.22 -11.54
C LEU A 436 -0.10 -7.21 -11.82
N PHE A 437 0.67 -6.64 -10.89
CA PHE A 437 2.12 -6.55 -10.97
C PHE A 437 2.78 -7.42 -9.90
N THR A 438 4.06 -7.76 -10.10
CA THR A 438 4.83 -8.62 -9.19
C THR A 438 5.01 -8.02 -7.79
N ASN A 439 4.91 -6.70 -7.66
CA ASN A 439 4.96 -5.97 -6.39
C ASN A 439 3.60 -5.92 -5.67
N GLY A 440 2.60 -6.66 -6.16
CA GLY A 440 1.25 -6.73 -5.58
C GLY A 440 0.35 -5.54 -5.92
N GLN A 441 0.87 -4.53 -6.64
CA GLN A 441 0.06 -3.41 -7.10
C GLN A 441 -0.90 -3.86 -8.20
N THR A 442 -2.09 -3.27 -8.19
CA THR A 442 -3.11 -3.48 -9.22
C THR A 442 -3.39 -2.14 -9.90
N GLN A 443 -3.40 -2.13 -11.23
CA GLN A 443 -3.72 -0.97 -12.03
C GLN A 443 -4.98 -1.23 -12.85
N THR A 444 -6.00 -0.40 -12.67
CA THR A 444 -7.16 -0.37 -13.57
C THR A 444 -6.76 0.26 -14.89
N LEU A 445 -6.99 -0.45 -16.00
CA LEU A 445 -6.62 -0.01 -17.33
C LEU A 445 -7.80 0.66 -18.04
N GLU A 446 -8.87 -0.11 -18.27
CA GLU A 446 -10.08 0.32 -18.96
C GLU A 446 -11.23 -0.65 -18.69
N ARG A 447 -12.44 -0.29 -19.09
CA ARG A 447 -13.64 -1.10 -19.11
C ARG A 447 -14.11 -1.31 -20.55
N ILE A 448 -14.47 -2.54 -20.86
CA ILE A 448 -14.96 -2.92 -22.20
C ILE A 448 -16.26 -2.19 -22.53
N GLN A 449 -16.33 -1.59 -23.71
CA GLN A 449 -17.55 -0.95 -24.20
C GLN A 449 -18.53 -1.99 -24.72
N LEU A 450 -19.77 -1.92 -24.23
CA LEU A 450 -20.90 -2.69 -24.75
C LEU A 450 -21.89 -1.76 -25.46
N ALA A 451 -22.45 -2.24 -26.56
CA ALA A 451 -23.52 -1.57 -27.29
C ALA A 451 -24.83 -2.36 -27.19
N THR A 452 -25.94 -1.66 -27.00
CA THR A 452 -27.29 -2.23 -27.06
C THR A 452 -28.08 -1.52 -28.16
N PHE A 453 -29.04 -2.23 -28.74
CA PHE A 453 -29.85 -1.72 -29.85
C PHE A 453 -31.32 -1.94 -29.55
N ALA A 454 -32.16 -0.94 -29.86
CA ALA A 454 -33.61 -1.08 -29.71
C ALA A 454 -34.20 -2.12 -30.69
N ASN A 455 -33.55 -2.33 -31.85
CA ASN A 455 -33.93 -3.35 -32.81
C ASN A 455 -32.69 -4.14 -33.30
N PRO A 456 -32.23 -5.16 -32.54
CA PRO A 456 -31.10 -5.99 -32.93
C PRO A 456 -31.33 -6.77 -34.23
N ALA A 457 -32.58 -7.07 -34.58
CA ALA A 457 -32.91 -7.79 -35.82
C ALA A 457 -32.65 -6.96 -37.10
N GLY A 458 -32.49 -5.64 -36.97
CA GLY A 458 -32.13 -4.76 -38.07
C GLY A 458 -30.63 -4.71 -38.40
N LEU A 459 -29.78 -5.38 -37.61
CA LEU A 459 -28.35 -5.43 -37.86
C LEU A 459 -28.04 -6.34 -39.06
N THR A 460 -27.22 -5.85 -39.98
CA THR A 460 -26.73 -6.63 -41.12
C THR A 460 -25.53 -7.46 -40.71
N LYS A 461 -25.57 -8.76 -41.01
CA LYS A 461 -24.40 -9.64 -40.91
C LYS A 461 -23.44 -9.32 -42.06
N ASN A 462 -22.15 -9.18 -41.75
CA ASN A 462 -21.07 -9.05 -42.73
C ASN A 462 -20.41 -10.39 -43.00
#